data_AF-A0AAV4D5Q6-F1
#
_entry.id   AF-A0AAV4D5Q6-F1
#
_cell.length_a   1.000
_cell.length_b   1.000
_cell.length_c   1.000
_cell.angle_alpha   90.00
_cell.angle_beta   90.00
_cell.angle_gamma   90.00
#
_symmetry.space_group_name_H-M   'P 1'
#
loop_
_entity.id
_entity.type
_entity.pdbx_description
1 polymer ?
#
loop_
_entity_poly.entity_id
_entity_poly.type
_entity_poly.pdbx_seq_one_letter_code
_entity_poly.pdbx_strand_id
1 'polypeptide(L)'
;MCVALPFFTRRAFNRKRSCIIICAVFVFNYGCAILRASNLRYVPATNQATNSSRYILSINEAYKTINLYLTLYRNVTLFLEQAIMIISIVVLGVGLRSSRQLVGRSRPKSTVTSGNGYLDTNRSGPSKADRSSTEKKKMKKADNKEFKAVQQCLAIVILHVVYSSPRIVRRSLTIQSSSFVVTGYYIHLANLVFITDCFNAAVQFFIYMKFNQRFRSFVSSKLRPRIGSHS
;
A
#
# COMPACT_ATOMS: atom_id res chain seq x y z
N MET A 1 2.37 -10.05 5.69
CA MET A 1 3.77 -9.99 5.23
C MET A 1 4.52 -11.09 5.96
N CYS A 2 4.84 -12.20 5.28
CA CYS A 2 5.32 -13.42 5.94
C CYS A 2 6.65 -13.95 5.38
N VAL A 3 7.39 -13.16 4.61
CA VAL A 3 8.61 -13.64 3.94
C VAL A 3 9.87 -13.39 4.78
N ALA A 4 9.92 -12.31 5.57
CA ALA A 4 11.13 -12.00 6.36
C ALA A 4 11.25 -12.83 7.64
N LEU A 5 10.14 -13.20 8.30
CA LEU A 5 10.11 -14.12 9.45
C LEU A 5 8.85 -15.01 9.40
N PRO A 6 8.86 -16.11 8.62
CA PRO A 6 7.73 -17.06 8.57
C PRO A 6 7.40 -17.67 9.95
N PHE A 7 8.38 -17.75 10.86
CA PHE A 7 8.19 -18.32 12.20
C PHE A 7 7.41 -17.41 13.17
N PHE A 8 7.61 -16.09 13.15
CA PHE A 8 6.90 -15.17 14.04
C PHE A 8 5.51 -14.80 13.51
N THR A 9 5.32 -14.83 12.20
CA THR A 9 4.09 -14.35 11.54
C THR A 9 2.89 -15.25 11.80
N ARG A 10 3.09 -16.56 12.01
CA ARG A 10 2.00 -17.50 12.36
C ARG A 10 1.41 -17.24 13.75
N ARG A 11 2.17 -16.64 14.68
CA ARG A 11 1.74 -16.32 16.05
C ARG A 11 1.33 -14.83 16.22
N ALA A 12 1.88 -13.94 15.39
CA ALA A 12 1.61 -12.51 15.45
C ALA A 12 0.33 -12.09 14.70
N PHE A 13 0.04 -12.68 13.53
CA PHE A 13 -1.07 -12.26 12.67
C PHE A 13 -2.36 -13.06 12.90
N ASN A 14 -3.01 -12.83 14.05
CA ASN A 14 -4.37 -13.31 14.28
C ASN A 14 -5.40 -12.27 13.80
N ARG A 15 -6.46 -12.72 13.12
CA ARG A 15 -7.54 -11.84 12.61
C ARG A 15 -8.12 -10.92 13.69
N LYS A 16 -8.28 -11.43 14.92
CA LYS A 16 -8.72 -10.65 16.08
C LYS A 16 -7.73 -9.52 16.43
N ARG A 17 -6.42 -9.83 16.48
CA ARG A 17 -5.38 -8.83 16.77
C ARG A 17 -5.28 -7.77 15.69
N SER A 18 -5.33 -8.17 14.41
CA SER A 18 -5.34 -7.21 13.30
C SER A 18 -6.57 -6.30 13.34
N CYS A 19 -7.75 -6.83 13.67
CA CYS A 19 -8.95 -6.02 13.86
C CYS A 19 -8.78 -5.00 14.99
N ILE A 20 -8.27 -5.44 16.15
CA ILE A 20 -8.02 -4.55 17.30
C ILE A 20 -7.04 -3.43 16.91
N ILE A 21 -5.94 -3.77 16.22
CA ILE A 21 -4.96 -2.77 15.77
C ILE A 21 -5.61 -1.78 14.81
N ILE A 22 -6.38 -2.24 13.83
CA ILE A 22 -7.07 -1.37 12.86
C ILE A 22 -8.06 -0.44 13.59
N CYS A 23 -8.88 -0.97 14.51
CA CYS A 23 -9.82 -0.19 15.30
C CYS A 23 -9.10 0.85 16.17
N ALA A 24 -8.01 0.46 16.84
CA ALA A 24 -7.21 1.36 17.67
C ALA A 24 -6.61 2.51 16.83
N VAL A 25 -6.03 2.18 15.68
CA VAL A 25 -5.49 3.18 14.73
C VAL A 25 -6.60 4.10 14.22
N PHE A 26 -7.79 3.56 13.93
CA PHE A 26 -8.92 4.35 13.47
C PHE A 26 -9.42 5.33 14.55
N VAL A 27 -9.66 4.85 15.77
CA VAL A 27 -10.10 5.68 16.91
C VAL A 27 -9.06 6.75 17.21
N PHE A 28 -7.77 6.39 17.19
CA PHE A 28 -6.69 7.34 17.39
C PHE A 28 -6.68 8.46 16.33
N ASN A 29 -6.74 8.09 15.04
CA ASN A 29 -6.80 9.07 13.95
C ASN A 29 -8.04 9.96 14.03
N TYR A 30 -9.19 9.38 14.37
CA TYR A 30 -10.44 10.11 14.53
C TYR A 30 -10.37 11.11 15.70
N GLY A 31 -9.80 10.71 16.83
CA GLY A 31 -9.56 11.61 17.97
C GLY A 31 -8.67 12.80 17.60
N CYS A 32 -7.55 12.56 16.91
CA CYS A 32 -6.68 13.63 16.41
C CYS A 32 -7.42 14.55 15.41
N ALA A 33 -8.28 13.99 14.56
CA ALA A 33 -9.07 14.77 13.61
C ALA A 33 -10.13 15.64 14.30
N ILE A 34 -10.83 15.11 15.31
CA ILE A 34 -11.81 15.88 16.10
C ILE A 34 -11.13 17.04 16.81
N LEU A 35 -10.01 16.80 17.49
CA LEU A 35 -9.27 17.86 18.19
C LEU A 35 -8.89 19.00 17.24
N ARG A 36 -8.64 18.71 15.97
CA ARG A 36 -8.41 19.74 14.97
C ARG A 36 -9.71 20.42 14.54
N ALA A 37 -10.76 19.64 14.27
CA ALA A 37 -12.05 20.15 13.83
C ALA A 37 -12.69 21.07 14.87
N SER A 38 -12.61 20.74 16.16
CA SER A 38 -13.17 21.52 17.27
C SER A 38 -12.51 22.90 17.43
N ASN A 39 -11.32 23.09 16.87
CA ASN A 39 -10.57 24.33 16.93
C ASN A 39 -10.69 25.19 15.66
N LEU A 40 -11.40 24.71 14.64
CA LEU A 40 -11.71 25.46 13.43
C LEU A 40 -13.06 26.15 13.63
N ARG A 41 -13.11 27.46 13.39
CA ARG A 41 -14.34 28.25 13.43
C ARG A 41 -14.59 28.89 12.08
N TYR A 42 -15.83 28.86 11.61
CA TYR A 42 -16.24 29.65 10.47
C TYR A 42 -16.48 31.07 10.93
N VAL A 43 -15.71 32.01 10.39
CA VAL A 43 -15.85 33.43 10.67
C VAL A 43 -16.30 34.12 9.38
N PRO A 44 -17.35 34.96 9.42
CA PRO A 44 -17.73 35.74 8.25
C PRO A 44 -16.59 36.70 7.90
N ALA A 45 -16.10 36.63 6.66
CA ALA A 45 -15.18 37.61 6.12
C ALA A 45 -15.80 38.28 4.90
N THR A 46 -15.79 39.61 4.93
CA THR A 46 -16.28 40.43 3.83
C THR A 46 -15.08 40.90 3.02
N ASN A 47 -15.02 40.49 1.76
CA ASN A 47 -13.99 40.99 0.86
C ASN A 47 -14.47 42.32 0.26
N GLN A 48 -13.91 43.44 0.74
CA GLN A 48 -14.27 44.79 0.30
C GLN A 48 -14.07 45.01 -1.21
N ALA A 49 -13.12 44.33 -1.84
CA ALA A 49 -12.85 44.48 -3.27
C ALA A 49 -13.90 43.82 -4.18
N THR A 50 -14.63 42.83 -3.68
CA THR A 50 -15.65 42.08 -4.46
C THR A 50 -17.05 42.18 -3.89
N ASN A 51 -17.21 42.95 -2.80
CA ASN A 51 -18.43 43.11 -2.03
C ASN A 51 -19.13 41.76 -1.72
N SER A 52 -18.32 40.71 -1.50
CA SER A 52 -18.81 39.36 -1.25
C SER A 52 -18.53 38.94 0.18
N SER A 53 -19.55 38.41 0.85
CA SER A 53 -19.44 37.77 2.16
C SER A 53 -19.14 36.28 1.96
N ARG A 54 -17.99 35.82 2.43
CA ARG A 54 -17.61 34.40 2.43
C ARG A 54 -17.27 33.97 3.85
N TYR A 55 -17.70 32.78 4.25
CA TYR A 55 -17.22 32.19 5.50
C TYR A 55 -15.80 31.70 5.29
N ILE A 56 -14.85 32.27 6.01
CA ILE A 56 -13.47 31.79 6.06
C ILE A 56 -13.28 30.92 7.29
N LEU A 57 -12.47 29.88 7.13
CA LEU A 57 -12.09 29.01 8.22
C LEU A 57 -10.99 29.73 9.02
N SER A 58 -11.36 30.30 10.16
CA SER A 58 -10.43 30.96 11.07
C SER A 58 -10.04 30.05 12.23
N ILE A 59 -8.84 30.28 12.74
CA ILE A 59 -8.23 29.50 13.80
C ILE A 59 -8.35 30.31 15.10
N ASN A 60 -8.82 29.68 16.18
CA ASN A 60 -8.92 30.32 17.50
C ASN A 60 -7.54 30.79 18.00
N GLU A 61 -7.44 31.95 18.67
CA GLU A 61 -6.13 32.47 19.12
C GLU A 61 -5.44 31.57 20.15
N ALA A 62 -6.21 30.92 21.03
CA ALA A 62 -5.72 29.89 21.96
C ALA A 62 -5.07 28.69 21.24
N TYR A 63 -5.38 28.53 19.95
CA TYR A 63 -4.82 27.48 19.12
C TYR A 63 -3.43 27.83 18.59
N LYS A 64 -2.90 29.06 18.71
CA LYS A 64 -1.53 29.37 18.23
C LYS A 64 -0.47 28.44 18.87
N THR A 65 -0.54 28.25 20.19
CA THR A 65 0.36 27.35 20.93
C THR A 65 0.09 25.88 20.57
N ILE A 66 -1.18 25.46 20.58
CA ILE A 66 -1.60 24.09 20.26
C ILE A 66 -1.24 23.72 18.81
N ASN A 67 -1.33 24.67 17.88
CA ASN A 67 -1.01 24.49 16.47
C ASN A 67 0.46 24.20 16.24
N LEU A 68 1.36 24.83 17.02
CA LEU A 68 2.78 24.53 16.97
C LEU A 68 3.02 23.07 17.35
N TYR A 69 2.48 22.62 18.49
CA TYR A 69 2.57 21.23 18.93
C TYR A 69 1.96 20.24 17.93
N LEU A 70 0.74 20.51 17.44
CA LEU A 70 0.08 19.66 16.44
C LEU A 70 0.82 19.64 15.10
N THR A 71 1.44 20.76 14.72
CA THR A 71 2.23 20.85 13.49
C THR A 71 3.54 20.08 13.62
N LEU A 72 4.25 20.21 14.75
CA LEU A 72 5.44 19.44 15.06
C LEU A 72 5.14 17.95 15.11
N TYR A 73 4.10 17.55 15.87
CA TYR A 73 3.65 16.17 15.96
C TYR A 73 3.37 15.60 14.57
N ARG A 74 2.57 16.28 13.74
CA ARG A 74 2.26 15.83 12.38
C ARG A 74 3.51 15.70 11.52
N ASN A 75 4.44 16.64 11.61
CA ASN A 75 5.68 16.59 10.84
C ASN A 75 6.51 15.36 11.26
N VAL A 76 6.73 15.18 12.57
CA VAL A 76 7.46 14.03 13.12
C VAL A 76 6.80 12.71 12.72
N THR A 77 5.48 12.58 12.87
CA THR A 77 4.73 11.38 12.47
C THR A 77 4.88 11.09 10.99
N LEU A 78 4.82 12.11 10.13
CA LEU A 78 4.92 11.95 8.67
C LEU A 78 6.34 11.55 8.24
N PHE A 79 7.39 12.09 8.85
CA PHE A 79 8.77 11.62 8.62
C PHE A 79 8.98 10.20 9.13
N LEU A 80 8.45 9.88 10.33
CA LEU A 80 8.56 8.56 10.93
C LEU A 80 7.82 7.51 10.09
N GLU A 81 6.62 7.81 9.62
CA GLU A 81 5.84 6.96 8.71
C GLU A 81 6.64 6.67 7.44
N GLN A 82 7.22 7.71 6.82
CA GLN A 82 8.01 7.55 5.61
C GLN A 82 9.25 6.69 5.85
N ALA A 83 9.97 6.91 6.95
CA ALA A 83 11.14 6.11 7.31
C ALA A 83 10.79 4.64 7.50
N ILE A 84 9.72 4.34 8.24
CA ILE A 84 9.21 2.98 8.45
C ILE A 84 8.83 2.33 7.12
N MET A 85 8.17 3.07 6.22
CA MET A 85 7.78 2.57 4.90
C MET A 85 8.99 2.27 4.02
N ILE A 86 10.01 3.14 3.99
CA ILE A 86 11.26 2.93 3.24
C ILE A 86 11.99 1.69 3.78
N ILE A 87 12.16 1.59 5.10
CA ILE A 87 12.78 0.41 5.72
C ILE A 87 12.00 -0.86 5.34
N SER A 88 10.66 -0.80 5.38
CA SER A 88 9.80 -1.91 4.98
C SER A 88 10.00 -2.31 3.51
N ILE A 89 10.12 -1.35 2.59
CA ILE A 89 10.44 -1.60 1.17
C ILE A 89 11.78 -2.32 1.04
N VAL A 90 12.81 -1.84 1.72
CA VAL A 90 14.16 -2.42 1.66
C VAL A 90 14.14 -3.85 2.16
N VAL A 91 13.56 -4.09 3.34
CA VAL A 91 13.45 -5.43 3.93
C VAL A 91 12.65 -6.39 3.03
N LEU A 92 11.52 -5.95 2.48
CA LEU A 92 10.71 -6.75 1.56
C LEU A 92 11.44 -7.01 0.23
N GLY A 93 12.14 -6.00 -0.29
CA GLY A 93 12.89 -6.08 -1.54
C GLY A 93 14.05 -7.07 -1.44
N VAL A 94 14.82 -7.02 -0.34
CA VAL A 94 15.88 -7.99 -0.04
C VAL A 94 15.29 -9.39 0.11
N GLY A 95 14.21 -9.55 0.90
CA GLY A 95 13.53 -10.84 1.07
C GLY A 95 13.06 -11.44 -0.27
N LEU A 96 12.46 -10.64 -1.15
CA LEU A 96 12.03 -11.07 -2.48
C LEU A 96 13.20 -11.49 -3.38
N ARG A 97 14.34 -10.78 -3.32
CA ARG A 97 15.55 -11.15 -4.08
C ARG A 97 16.10 -12.50 -3.61
N SER A 98 16.21 -12.70 -2.30
CA SER A 98 16.68 -13.96 -1.71
C SER A 98 15.77 -15.14 -2.07
N SER A 99 14.44 -14.95 -2.02
CA SER A 99 13.48 -15.99 -2.46
C SER A 99 13.60 -16.32 -3.95
N ARG A 100 13.83 -15.32 -4.82
CA ARG A 100 14.03 -15.56 -6.27
C ARG A 100 15.31 -16.33 -6.56
N GLN A 101 16.40 -16.05 -5.85
CA GLN A 101 17.67 -16.75 -6.03
C GLN A 101 17.57 -18.24 -5.64
N LEU A 102 16.81 -18.54 -4.58
CA LEU A 102 16.55 -19.93 -4.16
C LEU A 102 15.74 -20.70 -5.21
N VAL A 103 14.67 -20.11 -5.76
CA VAL A 103 13.87 -20.74 -6.82
C VAL A 103 14.67 -20.92 -8.12
N GLY A 104 15.60 -20.01 -8.42
CA GLY A 104 16.51 -20.12 -9.56
C GLY A 104 17.53 -21.25 -9.43
N ARG A 105 18.08 -21.47 -8.23
CA ARG A 105 19.04 -22.56 -7.95
C ARG A 105 18.38 -23.94 -7.82
N SER A 106 17.14 -24.01 -7.34
CA SER A 106 16.41 -25.28 -7.14
C SER A 106 15.65 -25.78 -8.37
N ARG A 107 15.77 -25.13 -9.54
CA ARG A 107 15.34 -25.73 -10.80
C ARG A 107 16.51 -26.59 -11.31
N PRO A 108 16.47 -27.93 -11.18
CA PRO A 108 17.37 -28.75 -11.96
C PRO A 108 17.15 -28.35 -13.43
N LYS A 109 18.23 -27.97 -14.13
CA LYS A 109 18.23 -27.98 -15.58
C LYS A 109 17.82 -29.39 -15.97
N SER A 110 16.56 -29.58 -16.33
CA SER A 110 16.18 -30.70 -17.17
C SER A 110 16.76 -30.38 -18.53
N THR A 111 18.07 -30.63 -18.68
CA THR A 111 18.67 -30.91 -19.97
C THR A 111 17.84 -32.04 -20.55
N VAL A 112 16.98 -31.68 -21.49
CA VAL A 112 16.39 -32.62 -22.43
C VAL A 112 17.58 -33.17 -23.20
N THR A 113 18.13 -34.29 -22.72
CA THR A 113 19.00 -35.12 -23.55
C THR A 113 18.08 -35.73 -24.59
N SER A 114 18.06 -35.16 -25.79
CA SER A 114 17.57 -35.84 -26.98
C SER A 114 18.42 -37.09 -27.18
N GLY A 115 18.00 -38.20 -26.60
CA GLY A 115 18.52 -39.53 -26.88
C GLY A 115 17.67 -40.16 -27.97
N ASN A 116 18.13 -40.10 -29.21
CA ASN A 116 17.83 -41.12 -30.20
C ASN A 116 18.53 -42.41 -29.75
N GLY A 117 17.80 -43.50 -29.53
CA GLY A 117 18.39 -44.78 -29.20
C GLY A 117 17.36 -45.81 -28.72
N TYR A 118 16.99 -46.69 -29.63
CA TYR A 118 16.22 -47.93 -29.44
C TYR A 118 16.62 -48.75 -28.19
N LEU A 119 15.64 -49.24 -27.42
CA LEU A 119 15.34 -50.68 -27.25
C LEU A 119 14.38 -50.96 -26.07
N ASP A 120 13.40 -51.78 -26.42
CA ASP A 120 12.46 -52.63 -25.68
C ASP A 120 12.88 -53.13 -24.29
N THR A 121 11.96 -53.12 -23.31
CA THR A 121 11.33 -54.33 -22.72
C THR A 121 10.49 -54.05 -21.47
N ASN A 122 9.35 -54.77 -21.42
CA ASN A 122 8.37 -54.90 -20.36
C ASN A 122 8.92 -54.99 -18.92
N ARG A 123 8.37 -54.16 -18.01
CA ARG A 123 8.12 -54.58 -16.63
C ARG A 123 6.97 -53.80 -16.00
N SER A 124 5.82 -54.46 -15.91
CA SER A 124 4.67 -54.07 -15.10
C SER A 124 5.04 -54.09 -13.61
N GLY A 125 5.09 -52.91 -13.00
CA GLY A 125 5.12 -52.72 -11.55
C GLY A 125 4.26 -51.49 -11.21
N PRO A 126 3.39 -51.54 -10.18
CA PRO A 126 2.48 -50.45 -9.91
C PRO A 126 3.27 -49.21 -9.46
N SER A 127 3.20 -48.19 -10.32
CA SER A 127 3.81 -46.88 -10.16
C SER A 127 3.39 -46.21 -8.84
N LYS A 128 4.31 -46.14 -7.88
CA LYS A 128 4.27 -45.20 -6.74
C LYS A 128 4.81 -43.81 -7.13
N ALA A 129 4.78 -43.41 -8.40
CA ALA A 129 5.39 -42.15 -8.85
C ALA A 129 4.46 -40.93 -8.84
N ASP A 130 3.14 -41.09 -8.73
CA ASP A 130 2.19 -39.98 -8.98
C ASP A 130 1.81 -39.10 -7.78
N ARG A 131 2.22 -39.46 -6.55
CA ARG A 131 1.97 -38.60 -5.38
C ARG A 131 2.95 -37.43 -5.26
N SER A 132 4.21 -37.62 -5.71
CA SER A 132 5.25 -36.59 -5.58
C SER A 132 5.10 -35.42 -6.57
N SER A 133 4.55 -35.68 -7.77
CA SER A 133 4.35 -34.67 -8.81
C SER A 133 3.20 -33.71 -8.45
N THR A 134 2.16 -34.24 -7.81
CA THR A 134 0.97 -33.49 -7.39
C THR A 134 1.25 -32.62 -6.16
N GLU A 135 2.00 -33.12 -5.17
CA GLU A 135 2.45 -32.31 -4.02
C GLU A 135 3.41 -31.19 -4.43
N LYS A 136 4.40 -31.48 -5.28
CA LYS A 136 5.32 -30.45 -5.82
C LYS A 136 4.57 -29.37 -6.62
N LYS A 137 3.53 -29.73 -7.39
CA LYS A 137 2.65 -28.75 -8.08
C LYS A 137 1.80 -27.93 -7.12
N LYS A 138 1.25 -28.53 -6.06
CA LYS A 138 0.48 -27.80 -5.02
C LYS A 138 1.36 -26.84 -4.22
N MET A 139 2.57 -27.26 -3.83
CA MET A 139 3.53 -26.43 -3.10
C MET A 139 4.01 -25.24 -3.96
N LYS A 140 4.32 -25.46 -5.25
CA LYS A 140 4.65 -24.38 -6.21
C LYS A 140 3.51 -23.38 -6.43
N LYS A 141 2.25 -23.83 -6.41
CA LYS A 141 1.08 -22.94 -6.53
C LYS A 141 0.86 -22.07 -5.29
N ALA A 142 1.10 -22.61 -4.09
CA ALA A 142 1.01 -21.88 -2.83
C ALA A 142 2.09 -20.78 -2.74
N ASP A 143 3.34 -21.13 -3.06
CA ASP A 143 4.49 -20.22 -3.05
C ASP A 143 4.30 -19.04 -4.03
N ASN A 144 3.81 -19.31 -5.25
CA ASN A 144 3.47 -18.26 -6.22
C ASN A 144 2.34 -17.32 -5.76
N LYS A 145 1.41 -17.79 -4.92
CA LYS A 145 0.30 -16.96 -4.42
C LYS A 145 0.78 -16.02 -3.33
N GLU A 146 1.61 -16.50 -2.41
CA GLU A 146 2.24 -15.67 -1.38
C GLU A 146 3.18 -14.64 -1.99
N PHE A 147 3.97 -15.05 -3.00
CA PHE A 147 4.83 -14.14 -3.75
C PHE A 147 4.04 -12.98 -4.40
N LYS A 148 2.90 -13.27 -5.05
CA LYS A 148 2.03 -12.24 -5.64
C LYS A 148 1.45 -11.29 -4.60
N ALA A 149 1.07 -11.79 -3.43
CA ALA A 149 0.57 -10.94 -2.34
C ALA A 149 1.67 -10.00 -1.82
N VAL A 150 2.92 -10.47 -1.73
CA VAL A 150 4.05 -9.65 -1.32
C VAL A 150 4.38 -8.60 -2.37
N GLN A 151 4.35 -8.96 -3.66
CA GLN A 151 4.53 -8.02 -4.76
C GLN A 151 3.44 -6.93 -4.77
N GLN A 152 2.19 -7.31 -4.46
CA GLN A 152 1.09 -6.36 -4.30
C GLN A 152 1.35 -5.40 -3.14
N CYS A 153 1.71 -5.91 -1.95
CA CYS A 153 2.04 -5.07 -0.80
C CYS A 153 3.20 -4.12 -1.12
N LEU A 154 4.26 -4.61 -1.74
CA LEU A 154 5.40 -3.78 -2.14
C LEU A 154 4.98 -2.66 -3.11
N ALA A 155 4.15 -2.97 -4.10
CA ALA A 155 3.64 -1.96 -5.03
C ALA A 155 2.81 -0.88 -4.31
N ILE A 156 1.94 -1.26 -3.37
CA ILE A 156 1.16 -0.32 -2.56
C ILE A 156 2.08 0.59 -1.75
N VAL A 157 3.10 0.02 -1.08
CA VAL A 157 4.03 0.78 -0.23
C VAL A 157 4.88 1.74 -1.07
N ILE A 158 5.39 1.30 -2.23
CA ILE A 158 6.15 2.17 -3.16
C ILE A 158 5.28 3.34 -3.64
N LEU A 159 4.05 3.05 -4.08
CA LEU A 159 3.15 4.09 -4.55
C LEU A 159 2.80 5.08 -3.44
N HIS A 160 2.55 4.59 -2.23
CA HIS A 160 2.34 5.46 -1.08
C HIS A 160 3.53 6.39 -0.84
N VAL A 161 4.76 5.86 -0.86
CA VAL A 161 6.00 6.64 -0.71
C VAL A 161 6.14 7.70 -1.81
N VAL A 162 5.82 7.37 -3.07
CA VAL A 162 5.87 8.31 -4.18
C VAL A 162 4.82 9.42 -4.03
N TYR A 163 3.58 9.08 -3.70
CA TYR A 163 2.50 10.06 -3.53
C TYR A 163 2.63 10.89 -2.25
N SER A 164 3.25 10.35 -1.19
CA SER A 164 3.51 11.09 0.04
C SER A 164 4.69 12.05 -0.10
N SER A 165 5.67 11.76 -0.96
CA SER A 165 6.91 12.53 -1.09
C SER A 165 6.71 14.04 -1.33
N PRO A 166 5.82 14.49 -2.24
CA PRO A 166 5.53 15.92 -2.42
C PRO A 166 5.04 16.61 -1.15
N ARG A 167 4.27 15.91 -0.31
CA ARG A 167 3.82 16.46 0.98
C ARG A 167 5.00 16.68 1.92
N ILE A 168 5.94 15.74 1.96
CA ILE A 168 7.14 15.84 2.80
C ILE A 168 7.99 17.03 2.34
N VAL A 169 8.26 17.11 1.04
CA VAL A 169 9.04 18.22 0.45
C VAL A 169 8.41 19.57 0.81
N ARG A 170 7.10 19.71 0.61
CA ARG A 170 6.38 20.93 0.99
C ARG A 170 6.55 21.27 2.47
N ARG A 171 6.45 20.28 3.36
CA ARG A 171 6.60 20.49 4.80
C ARG A 171 8.01 20.89 5.18
N SER A 172 9.03 20.23 4.64
CA SER A 172 10.43 20.58 4.89
C SER A 172 10.73 22.03 4.49
N LEU A 173 10.27 22.44 3.31
CA LEU A 173 10.46 23.80 2.82
C LEU A 173 9.75 24.85 3.71
N THR A 174 8.54 24.54 4.20
CA THR A 174 7.82 25.45 5.12
C THR A 174 8.49 25.59 6.50
N ILE A 175 9.33 24.63 6.92
CA ILE A 175 10.08 24.72 8.18
C ILE A 175 11.32 25.59 8.00
N GLN A 176 12.02 25.46 6.86
CA GLN A 176 13.27 26.17 6.61
C GLN A 176 13.09 27.67 6.35
N SER A 177 11.91 28.10 5.93
CA SER A 177 11.63 29.52 5.69
C SER A 177 10.15 29.82 5.83
N SER A 178 9.83 30.56 6.89
CA SER A 178 8.53 31.19 7.06
C SER A 178 8.27 32.26 5.99
N SER A 179 9.32 32.95 5.53
CA SER A 179 9.24 34.02 4.51
C SER A 179 8.86 33.52 3.12
N PHE A 180 9.13 32.26 2.79
CA PHE A 180 8.73 31.67 1.49
C PHE A 180 7.21 31.42 1.39
N VAL A 181 6.47 31.36 2.51
CA VAL A 181 5.01 31.09 2.52
C VAL A 181 4.21 32.24 1.91
N VAL A 182 4.75 33.46 1.95
CA VAL A 182 4.08 34.70 1.57
C VAL A 182 4.17 34.98 0.06
N THR A 183 5.15 34.42 -0.64
CA THR A 183 5.50 34.78 -2.03
C THR A 183 4.76 34.00 -3.13
N GLY A 184 3.71 33.23 -2.81
CA GLY A 184 2.89 32.53 -3.82
C GLY A 184 3.55 31.31 -4.50
N TYR A 185 4.87 31.14 -4.39
CA TYR A 185 5.62 29.99 -4.94
C TYR A 185 5.09 28.61 -4.47
N TYR A 186 4.45 28.55 -3.30
CA TYR A 186 3.84 27.32 -2.79
C TYR A 186 2.51 26.94 -3.43
N ILE A 187 1.89 27.80 -4.25
CA ILE A 187 0.63 27.46 -4.92
C ILE A 187 0.83 26.27 -5.86
N HIS A 188 1.91 26.26 -6.64
CA HIS A 188 2.21 25.13 -7.55
C HIS A 188 2.48 23.84 -6.77
N LEU A 189 3.24 23.91 -5.68
CA LEU A 189 3.52 22.73 -4.85
C LEU A 189 2.28 22.25 -4.07
N ALA A 190 1.41 23.17 -3.65
CA ALA A 190 0.12 22.84 -3.03
C ALA A 190 -0.82 22.18 -4.03
N ASN A 191 -0.89 22.68 -5.26
CA ASN A 191 -1.66 22.07 -6.34
C ASN A 191 -1.11 20.69 -6.70
N LEU A 192 0.21 20.53 -6.77
CA LEU A 192 0.86 19.24 -7.00
C LEU A 192 0.46 18.24 -5.90
N VAL A 193 0.56 18.64 -4.63
CA VAL A 193 0.15 17.81 -3.49
C VAL A 193 -1.33 17.40 -3.60
N PHE A 194 -2.20 18.35 -3.90
CA PHE A 194 -3.63 18.09 -4.06
C PHE A 194 -3.91 17.08 -5.18
N ILE A 195 -3.29 17.28 -6.36
CA ILE A 195 -3.41 16.37 -7.49
C ILE A 195 -2.91 14.97 -7.12
N THR A 196 -1.73 14.86 -6.50
CA THR A 196 -1.18 13.57 -6.06
C THR A 196 -2.08 12.85 -5.05
N ASP A 197 -2.77 13.60 -4.19
CA ASP A 197 -3.70 13.04 -3.22
C ASP A 197 -4.96 12.48 -3.88
N CYS A 198 -5.51 13.19 -4.87
CA CYS A 198 -6.63 12.72 -5.67
C CYS A 198 -6.26 11.43 -6.43
N PHE A 199 -5.07 11.39 -7.04
CA PHE A 199 -4.62 10.21 -7.79
C PHE A 199 -4.29 9.01 -6.89
N ASN A 200 -3.79 9.22 -5.67
CA ASN A 200 -3.43 8.14 -4.75
C ASN A 200 -4.62 7.18 -4.50
N ALA A 201 -5.82 7.72 -4.25
CA ALA A 201 -7.02 6.92 -4.03
C ALA A 201 -7.41 6.10 -5.28
N ALA A 202 -7.36 6.72 -6.46
CA ALA A 202 -7.70 6.06 -7.72
C ALA A 202 -6.71 4.94 -8.07
N VAL A 203 -5.41 5.19 -7.89
CA VAL A 203 -4.35 4.25 -8.24
C VAL A 203 -4.40 3.00 -7.36
N GLN A 204 -4.75 3.14 -6.07
CA GLN A 204 -4.93 1.97 -5.20
C GLN A 204 -5.98 1.00 -5.74
N PHE A 205 -7.10 1.50 -6.27
CA PHE A 205 -8.12 0.65 -6.92
C PHE A 205 -7.54 -0.17 -8.09
N PHE A 206 -6.73 0.44 -8.95
CA PHE A 206 -6.09 -0.25 -10.07
C PHE A 206 -5.09 -1.31 -9.61
N ILE A 207 -4.35 -1.08 -8.53
CA ILE A 207 -3.46 -2.11 -7.94
C ILE A 207 -4.29 -3.32 -7.50
N TYR A 208 -5.41 -3.10 -6.80
CA TYR A 208 -6.28 -4.19 -6.38
C TYR A 208 -6.83 -4.97 -7.58
N MET A 209 -7.28 -4.26 -8.63
CA MET A 209 -7.69 -4.89 -9.89
C MET A 209 -6.56 -5.69 -10.53
N LYS A 210 -5.32 -5.19 -10.59
CA LYS A 210 -4.22 -5.89 -11.26
C LYS A 210 -3.72 -7.11 -10.48
N PHE A 211 -3.60 -6.99 -9.16
CA PHE A 211 -2.89 -8.00 -8.34
C PHE A 211 -3.81 -8.93 -7.56
N ASN A 212 -5.01 -8.50 -7.16
CA ASN A 212 -5.93 -9.34 -6.39
C ASN A 212 -6.87 -10.14 -7.32
N GLN A 213 -6.57 -11.42 -7.53
CA GLN A 213 -7.42 -12.30 -8.34
C GLN A 213 -8.84 -12.45 -7.78
N ARG A 214 -9.01 -12.49 -6.46
CA ARG A 214 -10.36 -12.60 -5.85
C ARG A 214 -11.20 -11.35 -6.12
N PHE A 215 -10.58 -10.18 -6.04
CA PHE A 215 -11.25 -8.92 -6.34
C PHE A 215 -11.67 -8.86 -7.81
N ARG A 216 -10.78 -9.23 -8.74
CA ARG A 216 -11.13 -9.34 -10.17
C ARG A 216 -12.29 -10.30 -10.42
N SER A 217 -12.24 -11.49 -9.84
CA SER A 217 -13.33 -12.47 -10.01
C SER A 217 -14.66 -11.93 -9.50
N PHE A 218 -14.67 -11.28 -8.32
CA PHE A 218 -15.85 -10.65 -7.75
C PHE A 218 -16.40 -9.50 -8.61
N VAL A 219 -15.52 -8.60 -9.07
CA VAL A 219 -15.88 -7.50 -9.96
C VAL A 219 -16.43 -8.06 -11.27
N SER A 220 -15.75 -9.03 -11.88
CA SER A 220 -16.19 -9.66 -13.13
C SER A 220 -17.50 -10.44 -12.99
N SER A 221 -17.78 -11.05 -11.83
CA SER A 221 -19.02 -11.80 -11.62
C SER A 221 -20.22 -10.89 -11.35
N LYS A 222 -19.99 -9.72 -10.76
CA LYS A 222 -21.01 -8.69 -10.50
C LYS A 222 -21.26 -7.77 -11.70
N LEU A 223 -20.23 -7.48 -12.51
CA LEU A 223 -20.32 -6.62 -13.70
C LEU A 223 -20.62 -7.38 -14.98
N ARG A 224 -20.54 -8.72 -15.01
CA ARG A 224 -21.07 -9.47 -16.14
C ARG A 224 -22.58 -9.23 -16.14
N PRO A 225 -23.13 -8.49 -17.12
CA PRO A 225 -24.54 -8.17 -17.08
C PRO A 225 -25.31 -9.49 -17.21
N ARG A 226 -26.45 -9.62 -16.51
CA ARG A 226 -27.39 -10.74 -16.68
C ARG A 226 -28.04 -10.67 -18.07
N ILE A 227 -27.28 -10.80 -19.15
CA ILE A 227 -27.75 -10.79 -20.55
C ILE A 227 -28.29 -12.19 -20.93
N GLY A 228 -29.00 -12.88 -20.04
CA GLY A 228 -29.45 -14.24 -20.41
C GLY A 228 -30.39 -14.96 -19.47
N SER A 229 -31.37 -14.29 -18.86
CA SER A 229 -32.46 -15.00 -18.17
C SER A 229 -33.86 -14.45 -18.46
N HIS A 230 -34.06 -13.91 -19.66
CA HIS A 230 -35.39 -13.60 -20.20
C HIS A 230 -35.44 -14.00 -21.67
N SER A 231 -35.54 -15.31 -21.89
CA SER A 231 -35.98 -15.93 -23.15
C SER A 231 -36.40 -17.34 -22.84
#